data_AF-N8ZNP0-F1
#
_entry.id   AF-N8ZNP0-F1
#
_cell.length_a   1.000
_cell.length_b   1.000
_cell.length_c   1.000
_cell.angle_alpha   90.00
_cell.angle_beta   90.00
_cell.angle_gamma   90.00
#
_symmetry.space_group_name_H-M   'P 1'
#
loop_
_entity.id
_entity.type
_entity.pdbx_description
1 polymer ?
#
loop_
_entity_poly.entity_id
_entity_poly.type
_entity_poly.pdbx_seq_one_letter_code
_entity_poly.pdbx_strand_id
1 'polypeptide(L)'
;MTSFEQQTIHPQDNPLSPKGRFSRLSYLAWMFITGMIYSFALSIVIGIAAVALLTSASFDISTLATTGLGIFAIALFVLVVVVFMIFSICISIRRIHDLNKSGWLWLLFLVPIVNVIFSIYLFVAKGTEGANNYGPLRPTEQTEKLLGILYAVMLAIFIVAYGALLAWAISMQNQLPNLQQIGQSSNSTVINSQLENDDPSLENAVIDDAQPADANHENGGTHQ
;
A
#
# COMPACT_ATOMS: atom_id res chain seq x y z
N MET A 1 -42.35 4.29 -41.88
CA MET A 1 -42.55 4.69 -40.47
C MET A 1 -41.25 4.48 -39.73
N THR A 2 -40.31 5.41 -39.91
CA THR A 2 -38.99 5.40 -39.24
C THR A 2 -39.16 6.11 -37.91
N SER A 3 -38.95 5.40 -36.82
CA SER A 3 -38.95 5.93 -35.47
C SER A 3 -37.90 7.04 -35.37
N PHE A 4 -38.36 8.27 -35.17
CA PHE A 4 -37.49 9.36 -34.77
C PHE A 4 -36.85 8.97 -33.45
N GLU A 5 -35.54 8.71 -33.46
CA GLU A 5 -34.73 8.73 -32.26
C GLU A 5 -34.94 10.10 -31.62
N GLN A 6 -35.73 10.15 -30.55
CA GLN A 6 -35.73 11.31 -29.66
C GLN A 6 -34.33 11.39 -29.07
N GLN A 7 -33.47 12.18 -29.71
CA GLN A 7 -32.29 12.73 -29.06
C GLN A 7 -32.80 13.53 -27.86
N THR A 8 -32.82 12.87 -26.70
CA THR A 8 -33.07 13.54 -25.43
C THR A 8 -31.96 14.56 -25.28
N ILE A 9 -32.27 15.84 -25.50
CA ILE A 9 -31.38 16.95 -25.20
C ILE A 9 -31.12 16.87 -23.69
N HIS A 10 -30.03 16.20 -23.32
CA HIS A 10 -29.61 16.14 -21.94
C HIS A 10 -29.12 17.54 -21.57
N PRO A 11 -29.70 18.20 -20.55
CA PRO A 11 -29.06 19.34 -19.94
C PRO A 11 -27.62 18.94 -19.64
N GLN A 12 -26.66 19.80 -19.98
CA GLN A 12 -25.24 19.50 -19.81
C GLN A 12 -24.97 19.14 -18.33
N ASP A 13 -24.87 17.85 -18.05
CA ASP A 13 -24.65 17.30 -16.71
C ASP A 13 -23.15 17.08 -16.54
N ASN A 14 -22.56 17.79 -15.59
CA ASN A 14 -21.15 17.67 -15.25
C ASN A 14 -20.98 16.67 -14.09
N PRO A 15 -20.43 15.47 -14.31
CA PRO A 15 -20.25 14.41 -13.31
C PRO A 15 -19.64 14.84 -11.97
N LEU A 16 -18.82 15.89 -11.97
CA LEU A 16 -18.08 16.39 -10.80
C LEU A 16 -18.80 17.52 -10.03
N SER A 17 -19.99 17.93 -10.48
CA SER A 17 -20.84 18.90 -9.78
C SER A 17 -21.71 18.22 -8.72
N PRO A 18 -21.97 18.76 -7.53
CA PRO A 18 -22.83 18.11 -6.53
C PRO A 18 -24.33 18.04 -6.92
N LYS A 19 -24.74 18.74 -7.98
CA LYS A 19 -26.14 18.77 -8.46
C LYS A 19 -26.46 17.51 -9.25
N GLY A 20 -27.67 16.98 -9.10
CA GLY A 20 -28.16 15.82 -9.85
C GLY A 20 -28.02 14.50 -9.09
N ARG A 21 -28.17 13.38 -9.83
CA ARG A 21 -28.31 12.02 -9.29
C ARG A 21 -27.46 11.03 -10.06
N PHE A 22 -26.88 10.08 -9.34
CA PHE A 22 -26.20 8.93 -9.94
C PHE A 22 -26.86 7.61 -9.58
N SER A 23 -27.02 6.76 -10.59
CA SER A 23 -27.34 5.35 -10.38
C SER A 23 -26.19 4.64 -9.66
N ARG A 24 -26.45 3.44 -9.15
CA ARG A 24 -25.41 2.57 -8.56
C ARG A 24 -24.22 2.35 -9.50
N LEU A 25 -24.47 2.05 -10.78
CA LEU A 25 -23.41 1.73 -11.74
C LEU A 25 -22.60 2.97 -12.13
N SER A 26 -23.25 4.11 -12.36
CA SER A 26 -22.55 5.37 -12.62
C SER A 26 -21.70 5.77 -11.40
N TYR A 27 -22.24 5.63 -10.20
CA TYR A 27 -21.48 5.88 -8.96
C TYR A 27 -20.21 5.02 -8.91
N LEU A 28 -20.32 3.71 -9.16
CA LEU A 28 -19.16 2.81 -9.16
C LEU A 28 -18.15 3.13 -10.25
N ALA A 29 -18.61 3.46 -11.46
CA ALA A 29 -17.75 3.85 -12.56
C ALA A 29 -16.95 5.13 -12.24
N TRP A 30 -17.61 6.16 -11.71
CA TRP A 30 -16.98 7.43 -11.37
C TRP A 30 -16.05 7.29 -10.16
N MET A 31 -16.41 6.47 -9.16
CA MET A 31 -15.49 6.12 -8.07
C MET A 31 -14.22 5.43 -8.60
N PHE A 32 -14.35 4.55 -9.58
CA PHE A 32 -13.21 3.89 -10.20
C PHE A 32 -12.34 4.86 -11.00
N ILE A 33 -12.93 5.70 -11.86
CA ILE A 33 -12.19 6.70 -12.65
C ILE A 33 -11.43 7.65 -11.73
N THR A 34 -12.13 8.25 -10.77
CA THR A 34 -11.51 9.17 -9.81
C THR A 34 -10.43 8.47 -8.99
N GLY A 35 -10.65 7.22 -8.59
CA GLY A 35 -9.67 6.40 -7.87
C GLY A 35 -8.42 6.06 -8.70
N MET A 36 -8.58 5.71 -9.98
CA MET A 36 -7.45 5.46 -10.88
C MET A 36 -6.60 6.71 -11.08
N ILE A 37 -7.24 7.84 -11.39
CA ILE A 37 -6.53 9.12 -11.58
C ILE A 37 -5.85 9.54 -10.27
N TYR A 38 -6.50 9.36 -9.12
CA TYR A 38 -5.92 9.64 -7.81
C TYR A 38 -4.68 8.78 -7.54
N SER A 39 -4.76 7.46 -7.80
CA SER A 39 -3.63 6.54 -7.59
C SER A 39 -2.45 6.87 -8.50
N PHE A 40 -2.72 7.27 -9.75
CA PHE A 40 -1.70 7.71 -10.68
C PHE A 40 -1.05 9.02 -10.22
N ALA A 41 -1.83 10.03 -9.83
CA ALA A 41 -1.33 11.28 -9.28
C ALA A 41 -0.47 11.06 -8.02
N LEU A 42 -0.91 10.19 -7.10
CA LEU A 42 -0.14 9.83 -5.91
C LEU A 42 1.18 9.13 -6.25
N SER A 43 1.20 8.26 -7.26
CA SER A 43 2.45 7.59 -7.66
C SER A 43 3.51 8.60 -8.14
N ILE A 44 3.11 9.67 -8.82
CA ILE A 44 4.00 10.77 -9.22
C ILE A 44 4.54 11.50 -7.99
N VAL A 45 3.67 11.82 -7.03
CA VAL A 45 4.06 12.49 -5.78
C VAL A 45 5.05 11.63 -4.98
N ILE A 46 4.77 10.34 -4.84
CA ILE A 46 5.64 9.37 -4.16
C ILE A 46 6.96 9.24 -4.91
N GLY A 47 6.94 9.24 -6.25
CA GLY A 47 8.15 9.23 -7.07
C GLY A 47 9.04 10.45 -6.82
N ILE A 48 8.46 11.66 -6.75
CA ILE A 48 9.19 12.89 -6.43
C ILE A 48 9.76 12.83 -5.01
N ALA A 49 8.94 12.38 -4.04
CA ALA A 49 9.39 12.22 -2.66
C ALA A 49 10.54 11.20 -2.56
N ALA A 50 10.46 10.08 -3.28
CA ALA A 50 11.52 9.09 -3.34
C ALA A 50 12.80 9.65 -3.94
N VAL A 51 12.72 10.44 -5.02
CA VAL A 51 13.88 11.14 -5.59
C VAL A 51 14.50 12.08 -4.56
N ALA A 52 13.69 12.86 -3.82
CA ALA A 52 14.20 13.75 -2.78
C ALA A 52 14.99 12.97 -1.70
N LEU A 53 14.48 11.81 -1.26
CA LEU A 53 15.19 10.95 -0.30
C LEU A 53 16.47 10.36 -0.90
N LEU A 54 16.43 9.88 -2.14
CA LEU A 54 17.57 9.26 -2.83
C LEU A 54 18.72 10.24 -3.10
N THR A 55 18.41 11.54 -3.26
CA THR A 55 19.43 12.59 -3.45
C THR A 55 19.93 13.20 -2.14
N SER A 56 19.34 12.81 -1.01
CA SER A 56 19.71 13.33 0.31
C SER A 56 20.91 12.57 0.90
N ALA A 57 21.67 13.22 1.77
CA ALA A 57 22.81 12.59 2.45
C ALA A 57 22.39 11.50 3.46
N SER A 58 21.11 11.48 3.85
CA SER A 58 20.52 10.50 4.74
C SER A 58 19.16 10.03 4.23
N PHE A 59 18.86 8.75 4.44
CA PHE A 59 17.57 8.12 4.12
C PHE A 59 16.61 8.21 5.31
N ASP A 60 16.33 9.42 5.76
CA ASP A 60 15.35 9.68 6.82
C ASP A 60 14.13 10.42 6.25
N ILE A 61 12.92 10.03 6.66
CA ILE A 61 11.67 10.68 6.28
C ILE A 61 11.67 12.16 6.70
N SER A 62 12.38 12.50 7.78
CA SER A 62 12.53 13.89 8.23
C SER A 62 13.17 14.80 7.15
N THR A 63 13.98 14.24 6.24
CA THR A 63 14.59 14.99 5.13
C THR A 63 13.58 15.52 4.12
N LEU A 64 12.39 14.91 4.06
CA LEU A 64 11.32 15.40 3.19
C LEU A 64 10.80 16.77 3.65
N ALA A 65 10.90 17.08 4.94
CA ALA A 65 10.49 18.38 5.48
C ALA A 65 11.59 19.45 5.44
N THR A 66 12.84 19.08 5.16
CA THR A 66 13.98 20.01 5.16
C THR A 66 14.50 20.32 3.75
N THR A 67 14.30 19.43 2.78
CA THR A 67 14.74 19.61 1.40
C THR A 67 13.70 20.33 0.56
N GLY A 68 14.14 21.18 -0.38
CA GLY A 68 13.21 21.92 -1.25
C GLY A 68 12.32 20.99 -2.09
N LEU A 69 12.88 19.90 -2.64
CA LEU A 69 12.13 18.90 -3.41
C LEU A 69 11.16 18.10 -2.52
N GLY A 70 11.55 17.79 -1.28
CA GLY A 70 10.68 17.12 -0.32
C GLY A 70 9.49 17.99 0.10
N ILE A 71 9.73 19.27 0.42
CA ILE A 71 8.67 20.22 0.78
C ILE A 71 7.69 20.38 -0.39
N PHE A 72 8.22 20.45 -1.63
CA PHE A 72 7.39 20.48 -2.82
C PHE A 72 6.52 19.21 -2.95
N ALA A 73 7.08 18.02 -2.72
CA ALA A 73 6.33 16.77 -2.74
C ALA A 73 5.22 16.75 -1.68
N ILE A 74 5.48 17.24 -0.47
CA ILE A 74 4.49 17.36 0.61
C ILE A 74 3.36 18.32 0.21
N ALA A 75 3.69 19.50 -0.32
CA ALA A 75 2.69 20.46 -0.76
C ALA A 75 1.81 19.90 -1.89
N LEU A 76 2.43 19.21 -2.85
CA LEU A 76 1.73 18.53 -3.95
C LEU A 76 0.82 17.41 -3.42
N PHE A 77 1.31 16.62 -2.45
CA PHE A 77 0.52 15.58 -1.77
C PHE A 77 -0.77 16.15 -1.18
N VAL A 78 -0.65 17.23 -0.38
CA VAL A 78 -1.80 17.88 0.26
C VAL A 78 -2.78 18.38 -0.80
N LEU A 79 -2.29 19.02 -1.87
CA LEU A 79 -3.13 19.51 -2.96
C LEU A 79 -3.90 18.37 -3.64
N VAL A 80 -3.22 17.28 -4.01
CA VAL A 80 -3.85 16.11 -4.64
C VAL A 80 -4.91 15.52 -3.71
N VAL A 81 -4.59 15.31 -2.43
CA VAL A 81 -5.56 14.77 -1.47
C VAL A 81 -6.80 15.66 -1.39
N VAL A 82 -6.65 16.98 -1.26
CA VAL A 82 -7.78 17.90 -1.12
C VAL A 82 -8.66 17.94 -2.39
N VAL A 83 -8.06 18.02 -3.58
CA VAL A 83 -8.80 18.07 -4.85
C VAL A 83 -9.61 16.79 -5.05
N PHE A 84 -8.98 15.62 -4.88
CA PHE A 84 -9.65 14.33 -5.07
C PHE A 84 -10.66 14.04 -3.97
N MET A 85 -10.42 14.53 -2.75
CA MET A 85 -11.42 14.51 -1.69
C MET A 85 -12.69 15.23 -2.15
N ILE A 86 -12.61 16.47 -2.64
CA ILE A 86 -13.77 17.23 -3.13
C ILE A 86 -14.52 16.47 -4.22
N PHE A 87 -13.82 15.86 -5.18
CA PHE A 87 -14.47 15.04 -6.22
C PHE A 87 -15.20 13.82 -5.64
N SER A 88 -14.59 13.11 -4.70
CA SER A 88 -15.21 11.99 -4.00
C SER A 88 -16.46 12.42 -3.22
N ILE A 89 -16.45 13.62 -2.62
CA ILE A 89 -17.61 14.22 -1.94
C ILE A 89 -18.74 14.44 -2.96
N CYS A 90 -18.46 15.13 -4.06
CA CYS A 90 -19.46 15.43 -5.09
C CYS A 90 -20.14 14.16 -5.63
N ILE A 91 -19.34 13.13 -5.96
CA ILE A 91 -19.84 11.84 -6.48
C ILE A 91 -20.71 11.13 -5.43
N SER A 92 -20.29 11.13 -4.17
CA SER A 92 -21.04 10.51 -3.06
C SER A 92 -22.34 11.25 -2.77
N ILE A 93 -22.34 12.58 -2.79
CA ILE A 93 -23.55 13.41 -2.61
C ILE A 93 -24.58 13.08 -3.70
N ARG A 94 -24.18 12.98 -4.97
CA ARG A 94 -25.08 12.57 -6.06
C ARG A 94 -25.70 11.20 -5.84
N ARG A 95 -24.95 10.28 -5.25
CA ARG A 95 -25.46 8.95 -4.92
C ARG A 95 -26.46 8.99 -3.76
N ILE A 96 -26.21 9.83 -2.76
CA ILE A 96 -27.13 10.06 -1.64
C ILE A 96 -28.42 10.74 -2.14
N HIS A 97 -28.31 11.70 -3.06
CA HIS A 97 -29.45 12.33 -3.73
C HIS A 97 -30.28 11.33 -4.53
N ASP A 98 -29.66 10.30 -5.12
CA ASP A 98 -30.40 9.24 -5.79
C ASP A 98 -31.24 8.37 -4.83
N LEU A 99 -30.90 8.36 -3.54
CA LEU A 99 -31.72 7.77 -2.47
C LEU A 99 -32.76 8.74 -1.92
N ASN A 100 -32.91 9.92 -2.53
CA ASN A 100 -33.76 11.03 -2.09
C ASN A 100 -33.46 11.47 -0.63
N LYS A 101 -32.18 11.43 -0.23
CA LYS A 101 -31.68 11.89 1.07
C LYS A 101 -30.79 13.12 0.92
N SER A 102 -30.58 13.84 2.01
CA SER A 102 -29.73 15.04 2.02
C SER A 102 -28.24 14.70 1.88
N GLY A 103 -27.52 15.49 1.08
CA GLY A 103 -26.07 15.35 0.91
C GLY A 103 -25.25 15.48 2.20
N TRP A 104 -25.83 16.03 3.27
CA TRP A 104 -25.24 16.08 4.61
C TRP A 104 -24.93 14.70 5.21
N LEU A 105 -25.61 13.64 4.75
CA LEU A 105 -25.26 12.27 5.15
C LEU A 105 -23.85 11.87 4.70
N TRP A 106 -23.21 12.62 3.81
CA TRP A 106 -21.81 12.44 3.50
C TRP A 106 -20.90 12.57 4.74
N LEU A 107 -21.28 13.36 5.76
CA LEU A 107 -20.49 13.47 7.00
C LEU A 107 -20.33 12.14 7.74
N LEU A 108 -21.19 11.15 7.47
CA LEU A 108 -21.05 9.80 8.03
C LEU A 108 -19.77 9.09 7.56
N PHE A 109 -19.17 9.51 6.45
CA PHE A 109 -17.86 9.01 5.99
C PHE A 109 -16.71 9.42 6.92
N LEU A 110 -16.89 10.44 7.77
CA LEU A 110 -15.85 10.89 8.71
C LEU A 110 -15.72 9.99 9.96
N VAL A 111 -16.72 9.15 10.23
CA VAL A 111 -16.72 8.25 11.38
C VAL A 111 -16.26 6.85 10.91
N PRO A 112 -15.12 6.31 11.38
CA PRO A 112 -14.47 5.14 10.76
C PRO A 112 -15.38 3.91 10.59
N ILE A 113 -16.09 3.49 11.64
CA ILE A 113 -16.96 2.31 11.61
C ILE A 113 -18.21 2.58 10.76
N VAL A 114 -18.81 3.76 10.92
CA VAL A 114 -20.03 4.15 10.20
C VAL A 114 -19.75 4.32 8.70
N ASN A 115 -18.56 4.81 8.34
CA ASN A 115 -18.11 4.95 6.96
C ASN A 115 -18.21 3.61 6.21
N VAL A 116 -17.70 2.52 6.78
CA VAL A 116 -17.72 1.21 6.13
C VAL A 116 -19.15 0.74 5.90
N ILE A 117 -20.00 0.81 6.92
CA ILE A 117 -21.42 0.40 6.83
C ILE A 117 -22.16 1.26 5.81
N PHE A 118 -21.94 2.58 5.83
CA PHE A 118 -22.59 3.52 4.93
C PHE A 118 -22.12 3.36 3.48
N SER A 119 -20.85 3.06 3.26
CA SER A 119 -20.29 2.73 1.95
C SER A 119 -20.97 1.51 1.35
N ILE A 120 -21.13 0.44 2.14
CA ILE A 120 -21.85 -0.77 1.72
C ILE A 120 -23.32 -0.42 1.40
N TYR A 121 -23.97 0.38 2.24
CA TYR A 121 -25.33 0.86 1.99
C TYR A 121 -25.47 1.59 0.64
N LEU A 122 -24.58 2.55 0.34
CA LEU A 122 -24.60 3.26 -0.95
C LEU A 122 -24.34 2.33 -2.14
N PHE A 123 -23.53 1.29 -1.94
CA PHE A 123 -23.21 0.27 -2.95
C PHE A 123 -24.45 -0.57 -3.32
N VAL A 124 -25.20 -1.05 -2.32
CA VAL A 124 -26.29 -2.02 -2.54
C VAL A 124 -27.67 -1.37 -2.70
N ALA A 125 -27.95 -0.26 -2.00
CA ALA A 125 -29.29 0.31 -1.90
C ALA A 125 -29.88 0.69 -3.26
N LYS A 126 -31.13 0.34 -3.53
CA LYS A 126 -31.81 0.76 -4.77
C LYS A 126 -32.13 2.26 -4.70
N GLY A 127 -31.87 2.98 -5.79
CA GLY A 127 -32.26 4.39 -5.97
C GLY A 127 -33.77 4.57 -6.05
N THR A 128 -34.24 5.82 -5.93
CA THR A 128 -35.66 6.16 -6.10
C THR A 128 -36.10 6.02 -7.56
N GLU A 129 -37.24 5.35 -7.77
CA GLU A 129 -37.87 5.24 -9.08
C GLU A 129 -38.51 6.58 -9.49
N GLY A 130 -38.39 6.95 -10.76
CA GLY A 130 -38.93 8.21 -11.28
C GLY A 130 -38.17 9.47 -10.83
N ALA A 131 -38.83 10.62 -10.95
CA ALA A 131 -38.29 11.92 -10.53
C ALA A 131 -38.28 12.04 -9.00
N ASN A 132 -37.25 12.66 -8.44
CA ASN A 132 -37.15 12.96 -7.02
C ASN A 132 -36.80 14.43 -6.79
N ASN A 133 -36.62 14.85 -5.52
CA ASN A 133 -36.34 16.23 -5.15
C ASN A 133 -35.06 16.82 -5.75
N TYR A 134 -34.17 15.98 -6.27
CA TYR A 134 -32.88 16.32 -6.85
C TYR A 134 -32.85 16.20 -8.38
N GLY A 135 -34.01 15.95 -9.00
CA GLY A 135 -34.20 15.95 -10.45
C GLY A 135 -34.36 14.55 -11.08
N PRO A 136 -34.34 14.48 -12.42
CA PRO A 136 -34.42 13.22 -13.15
C PRO A 136 -33.14 12.39 -12.97
N LEU A 137 -33.26 11.07 -13.07
CA LEU A 137 -32.11 10.18 -13.06
C LEU A 137 -31.32 10.33 -14.37
N ARG A 138 -30.01 10.56 -14.26
CA ARG A 138 -29.09 10.51 -15.42
C ARG A 138 -29.07 9.09 -15.99
N PRO A 139 -29.29 8.90 -17.30
CA PRO A 139 -29.12 7.59 -17.90
C PRO A 139 -27.64 7.17 -17.81
N THR A 140 -27.42 5.94 -17.39
CA THR A 140 -26.08 5.31 -17.40
C THR A 140 -25.65 5.02 -18.82
N GLU A 141 -24.56 5.63 -19.26
CA GLU A 141 -23.89 5.29 -20.53
C GLU A 141 -23.38 3.84 -20.52
N GLN A 142 -23.25 3.21 -21.69
CA GLN A 142 -22.77 1.82 -21.79
C GLN A 142 -21.36 1.64 -21.22
N THR A 143 -20.49 2.64 -21.41
CA THR A 143 -19.13 2.66 -20.87
C THR A 143 -19.16 2.75 -19.34
N GLU A 144 -20.01 3.59 -18.75
CA GLU A 144 -20.19 3.68 -17.30
C GLU A 144 -20.69 2.34 -16.73
N LYS A 145 -21.60 1.64 -17.41
CA LYS A 145 -22.06 0.32 -16.96
C LYS A 145 -20.91 -0.69 -16.91
N LEU A 146 -20.13 -0.77 -17.99
CA LEU A 146 -19.00 -1.69 -18.08
C LEU A 146 -17.99 -1.39 -16.98
N LEU A 147 -17.65 -0.12 -16.79
CA LEU A 147 -16.65 0.31 -15.82
C LEU A 147 -17.12 0.09 -14.37
N GLY A 148 -18.41 0.34 -14.09
CA GLY A 148 -18.99 0.07 -12.77
C GLY A 148 -19.03 -1.41 -12.43
N ILE A 149 -19.34 -2.28 -13.41
CA ILE A 149 -19.29 -3.74 -13.23
C ILE A 149 -17.86 -4.20 -13.02
N LEU A 150 -16.92 -3.74 -13.86
CA LEU A 150 -15.50 -4.04 -13.72
C LEU A 150 -15.00 -3.68 -12.32
N TYR A 151 -15.33 -2.49 -11.83
CA TYR A 151 -14.95 -2.04 -10.50
C TYR A 151 -15.54 -2.92 -9.39
N ALA A 152 -16.81 -3.31 -9.50
CA ALA A 152 -17.45 -4.21 -8.52
C ALA A 152 -16.77 -5.59 -8.47
N VAL A 153 -16.43 -6.17 -9.63
CA VAL A 153 -15.73 -7.46 -9.72
C VAL A 153 -14.32 -7.33 -9.14
N MET A 154 -13.60 -6.28 -9.51
CA MET A 154 -12.26 -6.00 -9.02
C MET A 154 -12.26 -5.84 -7.49
N LEU A 155 -13.25 -5.13 -6.93
CA LEU A 155 -13.42 -4.94 -5.49
C LEU A 155 -13.69 -6.28 -4.77
N ALA A 156 -14.50 -7.17 -5.35
CA ALA A 156 -14.72 -8.51 -4.81
C ALA A 156 -13.43 -9.34 -4.81
N ILE A 157 -12.65 -9.31 -5.89
CA ILE A 157 -11.34 -9.98 -5.97
C ILE A 157 -10.38 -9.42 -4.93
N PHE A 158 -10.31 -8.09 -4.78
CA PHE A 158 -9.47 -7.45 -3.77
C PHE A 158 -9.85 -7.89 -2.35
N ILE A 159 -11.13 -7.94 -2.01
CA ILE A 159 -11.57 -8.41 -0.68
C ILE A 159 -11.07 -9.83 -0.40
N VAL A 160 -11.21 -10.75 -1.36
CA VAL A 160 -10.73 -12.13 -1.22
C VAL A 160 -9.20 -12.19 -1.10
N ALA A 161 -8.49 -11.46 -1.97
CA ALA A 161 -7.03 -11.43 -1.99
C ALA A 161 -6.43 -10.84 -0.70
N TYR A 162 -6.97 -9.72 -0.20
CA TYR A 162 -6.54 -9.13 1.07
C TYR A 162 -6.87 -10.03 2.26
N GLY A 163 -8.02 -10.71 2.26
CA GLY A 163 -8.35 -11.70 3.29
C GLY A 163 -7.35 -12.86 3.33
N ALA A 164 -6.98 -13.39 2.16
CA ALA A 164 -5.98 -14.44 2.03
C ALA A 164 -4.58 -13.96 2.47
N LEU A 165 -4.17 -12.75 2.08
CA LEU A 165 -2.90 -12.15 2.49
C LEU A 165 -2.83 -11.97 4.01
N LEU A 166 -3.92 -11.51 4.63
CA LEU A 166 -4.00 -11.34 6.08
C LEU A 166 -3.90 -12.68 6.82
N ALA A 167 -4.62 -13.70 6.35
CA ALA A 167 -4.55 -15.05 6.92
C ALA A 167 -3.12 -15.63 6.78
N TRP A 168 -2.49 -15.43 5.63
CA TRP A 168 -1.11 -15.83 5.40
C TRP A 168 -0.13 -15.09 6.33
N ALA A 169 -0.29 -13.78 6.49
CA ALA A 169 0.56 -12.97 7.37
C ALA A 169 0.46 -13.41 8.85
N ILE A 170 -0.74 -13.70 9.33
CA ILE A 170 -0.97 -14.22 10.70
C ILE A 170 -0.30 -15.59 10.85
N SER A 171 -0.45 -16.47 9.87
CA SER A 171 0.21 -17.79 9.87
C SER A 171 1.73 -17.66 9.90
N MET A 172 2.30 -16.72 9.14
CA MET A 172 3.75 -16.48 9.10
C MET A 172 4.27 -15.93 10.44
N GLN A 173 3.52 -15.02 11.07
CA GLN A 173 3.89 -14.47 12.38
C GLN A 173 3.96 -15.56 13.45
N ASN A 174 3.08 -16.55 13.39
CA ASN A 174 3.10 -17.69 14.31
C ASN A 174 4.31 -18.62 14.12
N GLN A 175 4.95 -18.60 12.95
CA GLN A 175 6.14 -19.40 12.66
C GLN A 175 7.46 -18.71 13.03
N LEU A 176 7.46 -17.38 13.18
CA LEU A 176 8.66 -16.58 13.41
C LEU A 176 9.50 -17.03 14.64
N PRO A 177 8.90 -17.38 15.81
CA PRO A 177 9.68 -17.86 16.96
C PRO A 177 10.41 -19.17 16.68
N ASN A 178 9.79 -20.09 15.94
CA ASN A 178 10.38 -21.39 15.60
C ASN A 178 11.56 -21.21 14.64
N LEU A 179 11.47 -20.26 13.70
CA LEU A 179 12.56 -19.95 12.76
C LEU A 179 13.78 -19.35 13.48
N GLN A 180 13.56 -18.54 14.52
CA GLN A 180 14.65 -17.98 15.35
C GLN A 180 15.37 -19.08 16.14
N GLN A 181 14.63 -20.05 16.69
CA GLN A 181 15.22 -21.19 17.40
C GLN A 181 16.02 -22.11 16.47
N ILE A 182 15.53 -22.36 15.26
CA ILE A 182 16.27 -23.14 14.24
C ILE A 182 17.60 -22.44 13.89
N GLY A 183 17.60 -21.11 13.74
CA GLY A 183 18.83 -20.34 13.50
C GLY A 183 19.85 -20.46 14.64
N GLN A 184 19.40 -20.39 15.90
CA GLN A 184 20.27 -20.53 17.07
C GLN A 184 20.79 -21.96 17.27
N SER A 185 19.94 -22.97 17.04
CA SER A 185 20.33 -24.39 17.10
C SER A 185 21.34 -24.74 16.02
N SER A 186 21.20 -24.17 14.83
CA SER A 186 22.16 -24.35 13.73
C SER A 186 23.52 -23.75 14.09
N ASN A 187 23.54 -22.53 14.64
CA ASN A 187 24.77 -21.86 15.05
C ASN A 187 25.51 -22.61 16.17
N SER A 188 24.78 -23.14 17.15
CA SER A 188 25.36 -23.93 18.23
C SER A 188 25.89 -25.30 17.76
N THR A 189 25.22 -25.95 16.81
CA THR A 189 25.72 -27.20 16.19
C THR A 189 26.99 -26.97 15.39
N VAL A 190 27.08 -25.86 14.64
CA VAL A 190 28.29 -25.50 13.89
C VAL A 190 29.46 -25.20 14.83
N ILE A 191 29.23 -24.40 15.88
CA ILE A 191 30.27 -24.10 16.88
C ILE A 191 30.77 -25.40 17.54
N ASN A 192 29.86 -26.28 17.95
CA ASN A 192 30.24 -27.56 18.57
C ASN A 192 31.02 -28.45 17.59
N SER A 193 30.65 -28.49 16.31
CA SER A 193 31.39 -29.25 15.30
C SER A 193 32.77 -28.66 15.00
N GLN A 194 32.97 -27.35 15.13
CA GLN A 194 34.30 -26.73 14.99
C GLN A 194 35.17 -27.09 16.20
N LEU A 195 34.62 -27.00 17.41
CA LEU A 195 35.33 -27.35 18.65
C LEU A 195 35.70 -28.84 18.73
N GLU A 196 34.95 -29.73 18.08
CA GLU A 196 35.26 -31.17 18.04
C GLU A 196 36.29 -31.54 16.96
N ASN A 197 36.51 -30.68 15.96
CA ASN A 197 37.56 -30.86 14.94
C ASN A 197 38.90 -30.19 15.32
N ASP A 198 38.89 -29.25 16.28
CA ASP A 198 40.10 -28.76 16.93
C ASP A 198 40.58 -29.81 17.94
N ASP A 199 41.25 -30.85 17.43
CA ASP A 199 41.92 -31.86 18.25
C ASP A 199 43.06 -31.19 19.05
N PRO A 200 43.01 -31.19 20.40
CA PRO A 200 44.07 -30.61 21.24
C PRO A 200 45.43 -31.31 21.06
N SER A 201 45.50 -32.43 20.33
CA SER A 201 46.75 -33.12 20.00
C SER A 201 47.64 -32.34 19.01
N LEU A 202 47.07 -31.41 18.22
CA LEU A 202 47.82 -30.61 17.24
C LEU A 202 48.49 -29.36 17.84
N GLU A 203 48.05 -28.90 19.01
CA GLU A 203 48.71 -27.79 19.71
C GLU A 203 50.07 -28.21 20.29
N ASN A 204 50.24 -29.50 20.62
CA ASN A 204 51.54 -30.04 21.06
C ASN A 204 52.48 -30.39 19.89
N ALA A 205 51.98 -30.56 18.67
CA ALA A 205 52.81 -30.82 17.49
C ALA A 205 53.48 -29.55 16.93
N VAL A 206 52.93 -28.38 17.22
CA VAL A 206 53.52 -27.07 16.82
C VAL A 206 54.62 -26.62 17.79
N ILE A 207 54.67 -27.17 19.01
CA ILE A 207 55.66 -26.81 20.03
C ILE A 207 56.99 -27.58 19.85
N ASP A 208 57.01 -28.70 19.14
CA ASP A 208 58.23 -29.53 18.97
C ASP A 208 59.21 -29.00 17.89
N ASP A 209 58.77 -28.09 17.02
CA ASP A 209 59.61 -27.44 16.00
C ASP A 209 60.31 -26.15 16.50
N ALA A 210 60.11 -25.77 17.77
CA ALA A 210 60.69 -24.58 18.38
C ALA A 210 61.65 -24.89 19.53
N GLN A 211 62.58 -25.84 19.34
CA GLN A 211 63.69 -26.06 20.27
C GLN A 211 64.98 -25.43 19.71
N PRO A 212 65.57 -24.40 20.36
CA PRO A 212 66.85 -23.85 19.93
C PRO A 212 67.97 -24.84 20.26
N ALA A 213 68.79 -25.16 19.26
CA ALA A 213 69.99 -25.96 19.41
C ALA A 213 71.03 -25.21 20.26
N ASP A 214 71.15 -25.59 21.54
CA ASP A 214 72.22 -25.14 22.43
C ASP A 214 73.32 -26.19 22.42
N ALA A 215 74.44 -25.89 21.75
CA ALA A 215 75.64 -26.72 21.72
C ALA A 215 76.81 -25.93 22.32
N ASN A 216 76.98 -26.10 23.63
CA ASN A 216 78.22 -25.76 24.33
C ASN A 216 79.36 -26.65 23.82
N HIS A 217 80.43 -26.03 23.32
CA HIS A 217 81.73 -26.70 23.17
C HIS A 217 82.69 -26.17 24.24
N GLU A 218 83.06 -27.07 25.14
CA GLU A 218 84.17 -26.94 26.08
C GLU A 218 85.49 -26.65 25.35
N ASN A 219 86.32 -25.77 25.93
CA ASN A 219 87.76 -25.81 25.70
C ASN A 219 88.49 -25.56 27.03
N GLY A 220 88.93 -26.65 27.65
CA GLY A 220 89.85 -26.67 28.76
C GLY A 220 91.29 -26.46 28.26
N GLY A 221 92.07 -25.65 28.98
CA GLY A 221 93.47 -25.37 28.64
C GLY A 221 94.45 -26.50 28.96
N THR A 222 95.69 -26.35 28.49
CA THR A 222 96.97 -26.33 29.27
C THR A 222 98.21 -26.57 28.38
N HIS A 223 99.35 -25.96 28.78
CA HIS A 223 100.75 -26.23 28.38
C HIS A 223 101.15 -25.86 26.93
N GLN A 224 102.22 -25.10 26.61
CA GLN A 224 103.49 -24.73 27.24
C GLN A 224 103.85 -23.27 26.91
#